data_AF-A0A7V6W617-F1
#
_entry.id   AF-A0A7V6W617-F1
#
_cell.length_a   1.000
_cell.length_b   1.000
_cell.length_c   1.000
_cell.angle_alpha   90.00
_cell.angle_beta   90.00
_cell.angle_gamma   90.00
#
_symmetry.space_group_name_H-M   'P 1'
#
loop_
_entity.id
_entity.type
_entity.pdbx_description
1 polymer ?
#
loop_
_entity_poly.entity_id
_entity_poly.type
_entity_poly.pdbx_seq_one_letter_code
_entity_poly.pdbx_strand_id
1 'polypeptide(L)'
;MDKITALENIYDTWNDSELSLADKINGVSSAYYSAGLDLATTAAFIKATPAELETLLGLSELDDEIIELISEVNPPNTTWMMIMEASDEEIRQALESLKSNRDHSYGKDTNYTASEFVYQKMLEASGPTIEQKVGSLSGDDLKHAFKKGSDFDALNDWQKKFIKSVAAQRKMGKTLTDKQINSLRGTLTGLAEKGAITRNSIDGDQDICDRILDALEIYQ
;
A
#
# COMPACT_ATOMS: atom_id res chain seq x y z
N MET A 1 21.17 18.11 -25.09
CA MET A 1 21.86 16.90 -25.57
C MET A 1 21.15 16.46 -26.83
N ASP A 2 21.84 16.06 -27.90
CA ASP A 2 21.16 15.46 -29.06
C ASP A 2 20.78 13.99 -28.78
N LYS A 3 19.90 13.43 -29.61
CA LYS A 3 19.33 12.09 -29.38
C LYS A 3 20.35 10.97 -29.49
N ILE A 4 21.38 11.10 -30.33
CA ILE A 4 22.38 10.04 -30.53
C ILE A 4 23.30 10.00 -29.31
N THR A 5 23.83 11.16 -28.90
CA THR A 5 24.65 11.25 -27.68
C THR A 5 23.86 10.83 -26.44
N ALA A 6 22.57 11.15 -26.35
CA ALA A 6 21.73 10.66 -25.25
C ALA A 6 21.59 9.13 -25.23
N LEU A 7 21.39 8.50 -26.39
CA LEU A 7 21.32 7.04 -26.49
C LEU A 7 22.65 6.36 -26.12
N GLU A 8 23.78 6.93 -26.55
CA GLU A 8 25.12 6.45 -26.18
C GLU A 8 25.35 6.56 -24.67
N ASN A 9 25.04 7.71 -24.06
CA ASN A 9 25.14 7.91 -22.61
C ASN A 9 24.26 6.93 -21.83
N ILE A 10 23.02 6.70 -22.27
CA ILE A 10 22.12 5.71 -21.65
C ILE A 10 22.70 4.30 -21.78
N TYR A 11 23.22 3.94 -22.94
CA TYR A 11 23.84 2.63 -23.16
C TYR A 11 25.04 2.41 -22.25
N ASP A 12 25.93 3.39 -22.14
CA ASP A 12 27.12 3.30 -21.29
C ASP A 12 26.71 3.20 -19.82
N THR A 13 25.80 4.07 -19.35
CA THR A 13 25.30 4.07 -17.97
C THR A 13 24.59 2.76 -17.61
N TRP A 14 23.75 2.25 -18.52
CA TRP A 14 23.00 1.01 -18.31
C TRP A 14 23.92 -0.20 -18.12
N ASN A 15 24.94 -0.31 -18.96
CA ASN A 15 25.85 -1.45 -19.02
C ASN A 15 27.04 -1.36 -18.06
N ASP A 16 27.29 -0.22 -17.43
CA ASP A 16 28.38 -0.07 -16.45
C ASP A 16 28.09 -0.86 -15.17
N SER A 17 28.93 -1.83 -14.82
CA SER A 17 28.78 -2.65 -13.61
C SER A 17 29.23 -1.96 -12.34
N GLU A 18 30.04 -0.90 -12.45
CA GLU A 18 30.62 -0.18 -11.32
C GLU A 18 29.69 0.95 -10.82
N LEU A 19 28.73 1.37 -11.65
CA LEU A 19 27.74 2.37 -11.25
C LEU A 19 26.75 1.82 -10.23
N SER A 20 26.49 2.62 -9.21
CA SER A 20 25.42 2.34 -8.26
C SER A 20 24.06 2.40 -8.95
N LEU A 21 23.05 1.73 -8.38
CA LEU A 21 21.71 1.77 -8.97
C LEU A 21 21.11 3.19 -8.93
N ALA A 22 21.42 4.00 -7.92
CA ALA A 22 21.07 5.43 -7.89
C ALA A 22 21.68 6.20 -9.07
N ASP A 23 22.97 6.00 -9.35
CA ASP A 23 23.64 6.66 -10.49
C ASP A 23 23.03 6.22 -11.82
N LYS A 24 22.63 4.95 -11.93
CA LYS A 24 21.92 4.44 -13.12
C LYS A 24 20.55 5.07 -13.29
N ILE A 25 19.73 5.10 -12.24
CA ILE A 25 18.41 5.72 -12.24
C ILE A 25 18.55 7.18 -12.70
N ASN A 26 19.41 7.95 -12.04
CA ASN A 26 19.60 9.37 -12.32
C ASN A 26 20.19 9.63 -13.72
N GLY A 27 21.22 8.88 -14.11
CA GLY A 27 21.91 9.05 -15.38
C GLY A 27 21.03 8.70 -16.58
N VAL A 28 20.34 7.55 -16.52
CA VAL A 28 19.44 7.10 -17.59
C VAL A 28 18.24 8.04 -17.71
N SER A 29 17.57 8.37 -16.60
CA SER A 29 16.41 9.27 -16.62
C SER A 29 16.76 10.66 -17.12
N SER A 30 17.87 11.24 -16.65
CA SER A 30 18.31 12.57 -17.10
C SER A 30 18.56 12.62 -18.60
N ALA A 31 19.28 11.63 -19.14
CA ALA A 31 19.54 11.54 -20.59
C ALA A 31 18.26 11.28 -21.39
N TYR A 32 17.36 10.41 -20.89
CA TYR A 32 16.11 10.06 -21.56
C TYR A 32 15.16 11.26 -21.68
N TYR A 33 14.86 11.93 -20.57
CA TYR A 33 13.91 13.05 -20.53
C TYR A 33 14.47 14.30 -21.20
N SER A 34 15.76 14.61 -21.01
CA SER A 34 16.37 15.83 -21.59
C SER A 34 16.44 15.82 -23.11
N ALA A 35 16.55 14.64 -23.74
CA ALA A 35 16.58 14.48 -25.18
C ALA A 35 15.22 14.14 -25.80
N GLY A 36 14.17 13.93 -24.99
CA GLY A 36 12.83 13.55 -25.44
C GLY A 36 12.88 12.27 -26.28
N LEU A 37 13.48 11.22 -25.71
CA LEU A 37 13.60 9.92 -26.36
C LEU A 37 12.28 9.15 -26.32
N ASP A 38 12.18 8.16 -27.21
CA ASP A 38 11.05 7.24 -27.28
C ASP A 38 11.38 5.95 -26.52
N LEU A 39 10.42 5.43 -25.75
CA LEU A 39 10.62 4.29 -24.85
C LEU A 39 11.01 3.03 -25.64
N ALA A 40 10.24 2.70 -26.69
CA ALA A 40 10.45 1.48 -27.46
C ALA A 40 11.80 1.49 -28.18
N THR A 41 12.15 2.62 -28.78
CA THR A 41 13.44 2.79 -29.47
C THR A 41 14.62 2.72 -28.51
N THR A 42 14.51 3.38 -27.36
CA THR A 42 15.58 3.40 -26.34
C THR A 42 15.78 2.02 -25.74
N ALA A 43 14.71 1.34 -25.34
CA ALA A 43 14.76 -0.02 -24.80
C ALA A 43 15.40 -1.00 -25.79
N ALA A 44 15.01 -0.94 -27.07
CA ALA A 44 15.61 -1.74 -28.12
C ALA A 44 17.12 -1.47 -28.29
N PHE A 45 17.54 -0.20 -28.19
CA PHE A 45 18.94 0.20 -28.31
C PHE A 45 19.81 -0.39 -27.19
N ILE A 46 19.35 -0.34 -25.94
CA ILE A 46 20.05 -0.90 -24.78
C ILE A 46 19.80 -2.40 -24.55
N LYS A 47 19.00 -3.04 -25.41
CA LYS A 47 18.61 -4.46 -25.31
C LYS A 47 17.87 -4.79 -24.00
N ALA A 48 17.08 -3.84 -23.51
CA ALA A 48 16.14 -4.06 -22.41
C ALA A 48 14.71 -4.23 -22.96
N THR A 49 13.82 -4.78 -22.14
CA THR A 49 12.39 -4.69 -22.44
C THR A 49 11.89 -3.26 -22.19
N PRO A 50 10.84 -2.79 -22.90
CA PRO A 50 10.22 -1.50 -22.60
C PRO A 50 9.78 -1.38 -21.14
N ALA A 51 9.29 -2.47 -20.55
CA ALA A 51 8.88 -2.51 -19.14
C ALA A 51 10.06 -2.27 -18.19
N GLU A 52 11.21 -2.92 -18.41
CA GLU A 52 12.40 -2.70 -17.56
C GLU A 52 12.89 -1.24 -17.61
N LEU A 53 12.89 -0.62 -18.79
CA LEU A 53 13.27 0.77 -18.94
C LEU A 53 12.22 1.70 -18.30
N GLU A 54 10.94 1.49 -18.58
CA GLU A 54 9.84 2.27 -18.01
C GLU A 54 9.88 2.25 -16.48
N THR A 55 10.08 1.07 -15.91
CA THR A 55 10.18 0.93 -14.46
C THR A 55 11.38 1.67 -13.89
N LEU A 56 12.57 1.57 -14.50
CA LEU A 56 13.75 2.31 -14.03
C LEU A 56 13.53 3.83 -14.12
N LEU A 57 12.87 4.30 -15.18
CA LEU A 57 12.50 5.71 -15.32
C LEU A 57 11.51 6.14 -14.22
N GLY A 58 10.51 5.31 -13.91
CA GLY A 58 9.57 5.60 -12.82
C GLY A 58 10.21 5.64 -11.44
N LEU A 59 11.25 4.84 -11.18
CA LEU A 59 12.02 4.93 -9.93
C LEU A 59 12.68 6.32 -9.73
N SER A 60 12.95 7.07 -10.81
CA SER A 60 13.51 8.42 -10.70
C SER A 60 12.51 9.49 -10.24
N GLU A 61 11.22 9.14 -10.14
CA GLU A 61 10.18 10.01 -9.59
C GLU A 61 10.08 9.92 -8.06
N LEU A 62 10.76 8.95 -7.45
CA LEU A 62 10.81 8.77 -5.99
C LEU A 62 11.75 9.80 -5.34
N ASP A 63 11.54 10.04 -4.05
CA ASP A 63 12.42 10.91 -3.26
C ASP A 63 13.86 10.39 -3.22
N ASP A 64 14.84 11.31 -3.20
CA ASP A 64 16.28 11.00 -3.20
C ASP A 64 16.66 10.01 -2.07
N GLU A 65 16.05 10.15 -0.88
CA GLU A 65 16.28 9.23 0.24
C GLU A 65 15.88 7.78 -0.09
N ILE A 66 14.80 7.61 -0.86
CA ILE A 66 14.31 6.30 -1.28
C ILE A 66 15.21 5.74 -2.38
N ILE A 67 15.66 6.58 -3.33
CA ILE A 67 16.61 6.18 -4.38
C ILE A 67 17.92 5.71 -3.76
N GLU A 68 18.42 6.40 -2.73
CA GLU A 68 19.61 5.98 -1.97
C GLU A 68 19.40 4.63 -1.29
N LEU A 69 18.24 4.41 -0.66
CA LEU A 69 17.90 3.12 -0.04
C LEU A 69 17.80 1.99 -1.07
N ILE A 70 17.17 2.24 -2.22
CA ILE A 70 17.12 1.29 -3.35
C ILE A 70 18.54 0.95 -3.80
N SER A 71 19.43 1.94 -3.90
CA SER A 71 20.81 1.75 -4.30
C SER A 71 21.62 0.95 -3.28
N GLU A 72 21.43 1.21 -1.99
CA GLU A 72 22.08 0.46 -0.92
C GLU A 72 21.64 -1.02 -0.91
N VAL A 73 20.35 -1.28 -1.10
CA VAL A 73 19.76 -2.64 -1.10
C VAL A 73 20.00 -3.37 -2.42
N ASN A 74 20.12 -2.63 -3.53
CA ASN A 74 20.32 -3.14 -4.88
C ASN A 74 19.37 -4.32 -5.22
N PRO A 75 18.05 -4.11 -5.16
CA PRO A 75 17.09 -5.19 -5.33
C PRO A 75 17.04 -5.67 -6.79
N PRO A 76 16.70 -6.95 -7.05
CA PRO A 76 16.60 -7.48 -8.41
C PRO A 76 15.63 -6.68 -9.29
N ASN A 77 15.93 -6.54 -10.58
CA ASN A 77 15.09 -5.79 -11.53
C ASN A 77 13.62 -6.24 -11.57
N THR A 78 13.35 -7.51 -11.29
CA THR A 78 12.00 -8.07 -11.17
C THR A 78 11.15 -7.48 -10.04
N THR A 79 11.76 -6.73 -9.12
CA THR A 79 11.09 -6.05 -8.00
C THR A 79 10.79 -4.59 -8.28
N TRP A 80 11.47 -3.97 -9.26
CA TRP A 80 11.42 -2.53 -9.45
C TRP A 80 10.00 -2.04 -9.77
N MET A 81 9.19 -2.83 -10.48
CA MET A 81 7.82 -2.44 -10.85
C MET A 81 6.93 -2.33 -9.60
N MET A 82 7.15 -3.20 -8.61
CA MET A 82 6.41 -3.15 -7.35
C MET A 82 6.85 -1.97 -6.51
N ILE A 83 8.16 -1.66 -6.51
CA ILE A 83 8.72 -0.52 -5.79
C ILE A 83 8.19 0.79 -6.38
N MET A 84 8.15 0.91 -7.71
CA MET A 84 7.65 2.09 -8.41
C MET A 84 6.18 2.41 -8.10
N GLU A 85 5.34 1.38 -7.94
CA GLU A 85 3.89 1.53 -7.70
C GLU A 85 3.50 1.62 -6.21
N ALA A 86 4.47 1.44 -5.31
CA ALA A 86 4.23 1.40 -3.87
C ALA A 86 4.34 2.79 -3.24
N SER A 87 3.71 2.96 -2.07
CA SER A 87 3.91 4.12 -1.22
C SER A 87 5.28 4.10 -0.54
N ASP A 88 5.79 5.27 -0.16
CA ASP A 88 7.10 5.41 0.50
C ASP A 88 7.28 4.49 1.72
N GLU A 89 6.23 4.31 2.52
CA GLU A 89 6.26 3.43 3.70
C GLU A 89 6.40 1.95 3.30
N GLU A 90 5.64 1.52 2.29
CA GLU A 90 5.72 0.17 1.74
C GLU A 90 7.10 -0.11 1.15
N ILE A 91 7.67 0.87 0.43
CA ILE A 91 9.01 0.79 -0.14
C ILE A 91 10.05 0.64 0.98
N ARG A 92 10.03 1.53 1.99
CA ARG A 92 10.99 1.51 3.11
C ARG A 92 10.94 0.17 3.84
N GLN A 93 9.74 -0.29 4.23
CA GLN A 93 9.59 -1.55 4.95
C GLN A 93 10.04 -2.76 4.11
N ALA A 94 9.73 -2.78 2.81
CA ALA A 94 10.15 -3.87 1.93
C ALA A 94 11.67 -3.90 1.72
N LEU A 95 12.30 -2.74 1.49
CA LEU A 95 13.74 -2.62 1.29
C LEU A 95 14.53 -2.91 2.57
N GLU A 96 14.10 -2.42 3.73
CA GLU A 96 14.70 -2.76 5.02
C GLU A 96 14.60 -4.26 5.33
N SER A 97 13.46 -4.87 4.98
CA SER A 97 13.27 -6.32 5.10
C SER A 97 14.21 -7.10 4.18
N LEU A 98 14.39 -6.65 2.93
CA LEU A 98 15.35 -7.24 1.99
C LEU A 98 16.79 -7.11 2.51
N LYS A 99 17.16 -5.93 3.00
CA LYS A 99 18.48 -5.63 3.58
C LYS A 99 18.81 -6.56 4.75
N SER A 100 17.85 -6.75 5.64
CA SER A 100 17.98 -7.59 6.85
C SER A 100 18.04 -9.09 6.53
N ASN A 101 17.52 -9.51 5.38
CA ASN A 101 17.51 -10.91 4.94
C ASN A 101 18.55 -11.22 3.87
N ARG A 102 19.51 -10.32 3.59
CA ARG A 102 20.55 -10.49 2.56
C ARG A 102 21.36 -11.79 2.69
N ASP A 103 21.57 -12.27 3.92
CA ASP A 103 22.35 -13.48 4.20
C ASP A 103 21.56 -14.79 4.07
N HIS A 104 20.23 -14.72 3.94
CA HIS A 104 19.41 -15.90 3.73
C HIS A 104 19.28 -16.11 2.22
N SER A 105 19.99 -17.10 1.69
CA SER A 105 19.91 -17.42 0.27
C SER A 105 18.44 -17.64 -0.11
N TYR A 106 17.88 -16.72 -0.90
CA TYR A 106 16.59 -16.88 -1.54
C TYR A 106 16.61 -18.23 -2.26
N GLY A 107 15.91 -19.22 -1.70
CA GLY A 107 15.83 -20.57 -2.28
C GLY A 107 16.31 -21.76 -1.45
N LYS A 108 16.76 -21.60 -0.19
CA LYS A 108 16.99 -22.79 0.68
C LYS A 108 15.99 -22.99 1.83
N ASP A 109 15.51 -21.92 2.46
CA ASP A 109 14.57 -22.04 3.59
C ASP A 109 13.27 -21.23 3.43
N THR A 110 13.15 -20.42 2.36
CA THR A 110 11.96 -19.62 2.06
C THR A 110 11.42 -19.96 0.67
N ASN A 111 10.18 -20.46 0.59
CA ASN A 111 9.49 -20.83 -0.66
C ASN A 111 9.09 -19.63 -1.56
N TYR A 112 9.81 -18.50 -1.49
CA TYR A 112 9.46 -17.25 -2.16
C TYR A 112 10.57 -16.76 -3.06
N THR A 113 10.20 -16.24 -4.23
CA THR A 113 11.03 -15.36 -5.06
C THR A 113 11.23 -13.99 -4.39
N ALA A 114 12.26 -13.24 -4.80
CA ALA A 114 12.51 -11.90 -4.23
C ALA A 114 11.33 -10.94 -4.45
N SER A 115 10.67 -11.03 -5.61
CA SER A 115 9.46 -10.24 -5.92
C SER A 115 8.28 -10.65 -5.05
N GLU A 116 8.04 -11.94 -4.81
CA GLU A 116 7.00 -12.39 -3.89
C GLU A 116 7.28 -11.94 -2.44
N PHE A 117 8.55 -11.97 -2.02
CA PHE A 117 8.94 -11.48 -0.70
C PHE A 117 8.69 -9.98 -0.54
N VAL A 118 9.13 -9.16 -1.50
CA VAL A 118 8.88 -7.71 -1.52
C VAL A 118 7.39 -7.42 -1.47
N TYR A 119 6.60 -8.09 -2.31
CA TYR A 119 5.15 -7.93 -2.34
C TYR A 119 4.50 -8.26 -0.99
N GLN A 120 4.91 -9.34 -0.31
CA GLN A 120 4.38 -9.67 1.02
C GLN A 120 4.74 -8.60 2.06
N LYS A 121 5.95 -8.04 2.01
CA LYS A 121 6.36 -6.98 2.94
C LYS A 121 5.66 -5.66 2.70
N MET A 122 5.38 -5.32 1.44
CA MET A 122 4.52 -4.20 1.10
C MET A 122 3.12 -4.41 1.67
N LEU A 123 2.50 -5.58 1.48
CA LEU A 123 1.19 -5.89 2.06
C LEU A 123 1.16 -5.83 3.60
N GLU A 124 2.22 -6.25 4.26
CA GLU A 124 2.36 -6.11 5.72
C GLU A 124 2.45 -4.63 6.14
N ALA A 125 3.10 -3.78 5.32
CA ALA A 125 3.26 -2.34 5.55
C ALA A 125 1.97 -1.55 5.33
N SER A 126 1.19 -1.89 4.30
CA SER A 126 -0.10 -1.26 4.01
C SER A 126 -1.09 -1.39 5.18
N GLY A 127 -0.85 -2.34 6.09
CA GLY A 127 -1.71 -2.64 7.22
C GLY A 127 -3.04 -3.28 6.80
N PRO A 128 -3.96 -3.50 7.74
CA PRO A 128 -5.23 -4.13 7.43
C PRO A 128 -6.10 -3.21 6.59
N THR A 129 -6.79 -3.75 5.58
CA THR A 129 -7.75 -2.98 4.78
C THR A 129 -8.92 -2.49 5.64
N ILE A 130 -9.66 -1.47 5.18
CA ILE A 130 -10.89 -1.00 5.85
C ILE A 130 -11.85 -2.18 6.09
N GLU A 131 -12.01 -3.07 5.13
CA GLU A 131 -12.86 -4.27 5.25
C GLU A 131 -12.40 -5.19 6.39
N GLN A 132 -11.08 -5.39 6.51
CA GLN A 132 -10.49 -6.17 7.59
C GLN A 132 -10.67 -5.47 8.95
N LYS A 133 -10.44 -4.14 9.02
CA LYS A 133 -10.65 -3.33 10.22
C LYS A 133 -12.11 -3.38 10.66
N VAL A 134 -13.07 -3.10 9.77
CA VAL A 134 -14.52 -3.20 10.03
C VAL A 134 -14.92 -4.62 10.42
N GLY A 135 -14.39 -5.62 9.73
CA GLY A 135 -14.63 -7.04 10.03
C GLY A 135 -14.07 -7.47 11.39
N SER A 136 -13.06 -6.77 11.90
CA SER A 136 -12.42 -7.05 13.19
C SER A 136 -13.19 -6.49 14.39
N LEU A 137 -14.06 -5.49 14.19
CA LEU A 137 -14.86 -4.87 15.26
C LEU A 137 -15.55 -5.92 16.14
N SER A 138 -15.53 -5.68 17.46
CA SER A 138 -16.07 -6.61 18.43
C SER A 138 -17.59 -6.57 18.47
N GLY A 139 -18.22 -7.61 19.03
CA GLY A 139 -19.66 -7.60 19.23
C GLY A 139 -20.14 -6.48 20.17
N ASP A 140 -19.28 -5.96 21.04
CA ASP A 140 -19.62 -4.87 21.95
C ASP A 140 -19.51 -3.50 21.27
N ASP A 141 -18.51 -3.30 20.40
CA ASP A 141 -18.44 -2.09 19.55
C ASP A 141 -19.71 -1.98 18.69
N LEU A 142 -20.16 -3.10 18.09
CA LEU A 142 -21.35 -3.09 17.26
C LEU A 142 -22.66 -2.90 18.03
N LYS A 143 -22.74 -3.39 19.29
CA LYS A 143 -23.89 -3.08 20.16
C LYS A 143 -23.91 -1.61 20.55
N HIS A 144 -22.73 -1.02 20.75
CA HIS A 144 -22.62 0.40 21.04
C HIS A 144 -23.11 1.23 19.85
N ALA A 145 -22.64 0.92 18.64
CA ALA A 145 -23.11 1.54 17.41
C ALA A 145 -24.63 1.39 17.23
N PHE A 146 -25.20 0.21 17.54
CA PHE A 146 -26.65 -0.01 17.53
C PHE A 146 -27.39 0.90 18.52
N LYS A 147 -26.88 1.03 19.75
CA LYS A 147 -27.49 1.84 20.80
C LYS A 147 -27.48 3.32 20.41
N LYS A 148 -26.30 3.89 20.16
CA LYS A 148 -26.17 5.28 19.67
C LYS A 148 -27.02 5.53 18.43
N GLY A 149 -26.94 4.63 17.45
CA GLY A 149 -27.71 4.74 16.22
C GLY A 149 -29.23 4.69 16.43
N SER A 150 -29.71 4.04 17.49
CA SER A 150 -31.12 4.04 17.86
C SER A 150 -31.51 5.29 18.65
N ASP A 151 -30.67 5.71 19.59
CA ASP A 151 -30.90 6.87 20.46
C ASP A 151 -30.92 8.19 19.64
N PHE A 152 -30.10 8.28 18.60
CA PHE A 152 -30.04 9.42 17.66
C PHE A 152 -30.98 9.28 16.45
N ASP A 153 -31.78 8.22 16.39
CA ASP A 153 -32.59 7.83 15.23
C ASP A 153 -31.83 7.83 13.88
N ALA A 154 -30.54 7.50 13.95
CA ALA A 154 -29.64 7.47 12.80
C ALA A 154 -29.75 6.17 11.99
N LEU A 155 -30.45 5.15 12.51
CA LEU A 155 -30.66 3.84 11.87
C LEU A 155 -32.11 3.64 11.41
N ASN A 156 -32.29 3.11 10.20
CA ASN A 156 -33.58 2.59 9.76
C ASN A 156 -33.86 1.17 10.31
N ASP A 157 -35.10 0.68 10.16
CA ASP A 157 -35.53 -0.62 10.69
C ASP A 157 -34.70 -1.81 10.19
N TRP A 158 -34.28 -1.77 8.93
CA TRP A 158 -33.42 -2.81 8.37
C TRP A 158 -32.04 -2.76 9.01
N GLN A 159 -31.43 -1.57 9.12
CA GLN A 159 -30.12 -1.37 9.75
C GLN A 159 -30.13 -1.77 11.23
N LYS A 160 -31.20 -1.42 11.97
CA LYS A 160 -31.43 -1.82 13.37
C LYS A 160 -31.40 -3.35 13.51
N LYS A 161 -32.13 -4.07 12.65
CA LYS A 161 -32.14 -5.56 12.63
C LYS A 161 -30.79 -6.13 12.22
N PHE A 162 -30.15 -5.53 11.21
CA PHE A 162 -28.89 -5.97 10.66
C PHE A 162 -27.74 -5.85 11.66
N ILE A 163 -27.46 -4.67 12.21
CA ILE A 163 -26.37 -4.48 13.19
C ILE A 163 -26.59 -5.38 14.40
N LYS A 164 -27.81 -5.48 14.92
CA LYS A 164 -28.11 -6.35 16.06
C LYS A 164 -27.77 -7.82 15.79
N SER A 165 -28.06 -8.30 14.58
CA SER A 165 -27.70 -9.66 14.14
C SER A 165 -26.18 -9.83 14.02
N VAL A 166 -25.49 -8.89 13.38
CA VAL A 166 -24.03 -8.92 13.19
C VAL A 166 -23.30 -8.86 14.54
N ALA A 167 -23.74 -8.00 15.46
CA ALA A 167 -23.18 -7.90 16.81
C ALA A 167 -23.27 -9.23 17.58
N ALA A 168 -24.40 -9.94 17.46
CA ALA A 168 -24.56 -11.26 18.06
C ALA A 168 -23.63 -12.31 17.41
N GLN A 169 -23.49 -12.29 16.08
CA GLN A 169 -22.56 -13.17 15.36
C GLN A 169 -21.10 -12.94 15.79
N ARG A 170 -20.68 -11.67 15.89
CA ARG A 170 -19.33 -11.30 16.36
C ARG A 170 -19.08 -11.71 17.80
N LYS A 171 -20.06 -11.56 18.70
CA LYS A 171 -19.94 -12.04 20.09
C LYS A 171 -19.71 -13.56 20.16
N MET A 172 -20.24 -14.33 19.20
CA MET A 172 -20.02 -15.78 19.11
C MET A 172 -18.73 -16.16 18.37
N GLY A 173 -17.88 -15.19 17.99
CA GLY A 173 -16.64 -15.43 17.26
C GLY A 173 -16.85 -15.79 15.78
N LYS A 174 -18.02 -15.53 15.20
CA LYS A 174 -18.28 -15.82 13.79
C LYS A 174 -17.62 -14.78 12.88
N THR A 175 -17.06 -15.25 11.79
CA THR A 175 -16.56 -14.43 10.68
C THR A 175 -17.74 -13.89 9.86
N LEU A 176 -17.63 -12.66 9.39
CA LEU A 176 -18.61 -12.03 8.51
C LEU A 176 -18.25 -12.31 7.05
N THR A 177 -19.27 -12.45 6.21
CA THR A 177 -19.08 -12.50 4.75
C THR A 177 -18.78 -11.10 4.21
N ASP A 178 -18.14 -11.00 3.04
CA ASP A 178 -17.82 -9.71 2.40
C ASP A 178 -19.05 -8.83 2.22
N LYS A 179 -20.20 -9.44 1.87
CA LYS A 179 -21.47 -8.73 1.75
C LYS A 179 -21.94 -8.13 3.09
N GLN A 180 -21.72 -8.86 4.19
CA GLN A 180 -22.02 -8.35 5.53
C GLN A 180 -21.04 -7.25 5.92
N ILE A 181 -19.74 -7.38 5.62
CA ILE A 181 -18.73 -6.35 5.89
C ILE A 181 -19.07 -5.06 5.14
N ASN A 182 -19.37 -5.13 3.84
CA ASN A 182 -19.76 -3.96 3.05
C ASN A 182 -21.04 -3.29 3.56
N SER A 183 -22.04 -4.09 3.93
CA SER A 183 -23.29 -3.58 4.53
C SER A 183 -23.04 -2.93 5.89
N LEU A 184 -22.13 -3.49 6.69
CA LEU A 184 -21.75 -2.98 8.00
C LEU A 184 -20.99 -1.66 7.86
N ARG A 185 -19.98 -1.61 6.99
CA ARG A 185 -19.23 -0.40 6.64
C ARG A 185 -20.19 0.73 6.28
N GLY A 186 -21.07 0.52 5.30
CA GLY A 186 -22.04 1.55 4.88
C GLY A 186 -22.98 2.00 6.01
N THR A 187 -23.37 1.09 6.90
CA THR A 187 -24.21 1.45 8.06
C THR A 187 -23.43 2.28 9.09
N LEU A 188 -22.19 1.90 9.42
CA LEU A 188 -21.36 2.61 10.38
C LEU A 188 -20.91 3.98 9.84
N THR A 189 -20.58 4.09 8.55
CA THR A 189 -20.32 5.38 7.90
C THR A 189 -21.53 6.31 8.02
N GLY A 190 -22.74 5.81 7.74
CA GLY A 190 -23.96 6.60 7.89
C GLY A 190 -24.26 7.03 9.34
N LEU A 191 -23.78 6.29 10.34
CA LEU A 191 -23.84 6.72 11.74
C LEU A 191 -22.88 7.86 12.04
N ALA A 192 -21.65 7.78 11.52
CA ALA A 192 -20.65 8.83 11.67
C ALA A 192 -21.10 10.13 10.99
N GLU A 193 -21.58 10.05 9.75
CA GLU A 193 -22.08 11.21 8.98
C GLU A 193 -23.26 11.91 9.67
N LYS A 194 -24.12 11.15 10.36
CA LYS A 194 -25.26 11.71 11.12
C LYS A 194 -24.86 12.22 12.51
N GLY A 195 -23.58 12.14 12.88
CA GLY A 195 -23.07 12.59 14.17
C GLY A 195 -23.48 11.69 15.34
N ALA A 196 -23.93 10.45 15.09
CA ALA A 196 -24.26 9.50 16.15
C ALA A 196 -23.00 8.84 16.72
N ILE A 197 -21.95 8.69 15.92
CA ILE A 197 -20.63 8.22 16.34
C ILE A 197 -19.63 9.32 15.97
N THR A 198 -19.01 9.93 16.96
CA THR A 198 -18.13 11.10 16.76
C THR A 198 -16.88 10.98 17.62
N ARG A 199 -15.80 11.63 17.17
CA ARG A 199 -14.66 11.93 18.02
C ARG A 199 -15.09 12.91 19.11
N ASN A 200 -14.42 12.89 20.26
CA ASN A 200 -14.74 13.71 21.43
C ASN A 200 -16.19 13.55 21.94
N SER A 201 -16.69 12.32 21.93
CA SER A 201 -17.98 11.96 22.52
C SER A 201 -18.08 12.40 23.97
N ILE A 202 -19.16 13.11 24.27
CA ILE A 202 -19.48 13.64 25.61
C ILE A 202 -20.08 12.58 26.55
N ASP A 203 -20.41 11.39 26.03
CA ASP A 203 -21.13 10.33 26.74
C ASP A 203 -20.21 9.35 27.49
N GLY A 204 -18.90 9.63 27.53
CA GLY A 204 -17.91 8.79 28.22
C GLY A 204 -17.60 7.46 27.51
N ASP A 205 -17.92 7.36 26.22
CA ASP A 205 -17.74 6.17 25.36
C ASP A 205 -16.72 6.41 24.23
N GLN A 206 -15.83 7.38 24.44
CA GLN A 206 -14.85 7.86 23.47
C GLN A 206 -14.03 6.72 22.85
N ASP A 207 -13.50 5.82 23.67
CA ASP A 207 -12.68 4.70 23.19
C ASP A 207 -13.43 3.79 22.21
N ILE A 208 -14.74 3.60 22.40
CA ILE A 208 -15.55 2.76 21.51
C ILE A 208 -15.84 3.51 20.20
N CYS A 209 -16.19 4.80 20.31
CA CYS A 209 -16.40 5.66 19.14
C CYS A 209 -15.13 5.74 18.29
N ASP A 210 -13.97 5.91 18.92
CA ASP A 210 -12.67 5.97 18.26
C ASP A 210 -12.37 4.69 17.50
N ARG A 211 -12.51 3.52 18.13
CA ARG A 211 -12.28 2.24 17.44
C ARG A 211 -13.17 2.05 16.22
N ILE A 212 -14.44 2.48 16.29
CA ILE A 212 -15.36 2.40 15.16
C ILE A 212 -14.92 3.35 14.04
N LEU A 213 -14.52 4.57 14.38
CA LEU A 213 -14.10 5.59 13.42
C LEU A 213 -12.74 5.28 12.80
N ASP A 214 -11.78 4.78 13.58
CA ASP A 214 -10.48 4.29 13.11
C ASP A 214 -10.66 3.12 12.13
N ALA A 215 -11.59 2.21 12.42
CA ALA A 215 -11.89 1.11 11.52
C ALA A 215 -12.49 1.56 10.17
N LEU A 216 -13.10 2.75 10.13
CA LEU A 216 -13.62 3.39 8.92
C LEU A 216 -12.65 4.39 8.30
N GLU A 217 -11.50 4.63 8.93
CA GLU A 217 -10.54 5.68 8.56
C GLU A 217 -11.18 7.09 8.52
N ILE A 218 -12.12 7.35 9.43
CA ILE A 218 -12.75 8.66 9.60
C ILE A 218 -12.04 9.40 10.74
N TYR A 219 -11.34 10.48 10.38
CA TYR A 219 -10.53 11.30 11.29
C TYR A 219 -11.15 12.67 11.62
N GLN A 220 -12.44 12.85 11.31
CA GLN A 220 -13.18 14.09 11.57
C GLN A 220 -13.48 14.30 13.06
#